data_AF-A0A519VWL1-F1
#
_entry.id   AF-A0A519VWL1-F1
#
_cell.length_a   1.000
_cell.length_b   1.000
_cell.length_c   1.000
_cell.angle_alpha   90.00
_cell.angle_beta   90.00
_cell.angle_gamma   90.00
#
_symmetry.space_group_name_H-M   'P 1'
#
loop_
_entity.id
_entity.type
_entity.pdbx_description
1 polymer ?
#
loop_
_entity_poly.entity_id
_entity_poly.type
_entity_poly.pdbx_seq_one_letter_code
_entity_poly.pdbx_strand_id
1 'polypeptide(L)'
;QGNTNYQVATKTGLGGTKICFDALVNDQIDFYPEYTGTGLLVLLKPNADFAKKIAHDKDKTYNYVKDEFIKKFGIKWLTPIGFNNSYALMMRRKQSKELGVYSITDLKQYLDNNNNNK
;
A
#
# COMPACT_ATOMS: atom_id res chain seq x y z
N GLN A 1 18.38 -17.12 -13.99
CA GLN A 1 19.08 -16.03 -14.70
C GLN A 1 18.07 -14.93 -14.98
N GLY A 2 18.46 -13.66 -14.84
CA GLY A 2 17.57 -12.51 -15.09
C GLY A 2 17.41 -12.20 -16.58
N ASN A 3 16.41 -11.41 -16.94
CA ASN A 3 16.13 -10.97 -18.33
C ASN A 3 16.93 -9.72 -18.73
N THR A 4 18.00 -9.38 -18.02
CA THR A 4 18.81 -8.16 -18.23
C THR A 4 20.30 -8.44 -17.99
N ASN A 5 21.16 -7.52 -18.46
CA ASN A 5 22.60 -7.58 -18.24
C ASN A 5 23.04 -7.01 -16.89
N TYR A 6 22.09 -6.63 -16.02
CA TYR A 6 22.41 -6.12 -14.69
C TYR A 6 22.83 -7.28 -13.78
N GLN A 7 23.96 -7.09 -13.09
CA GLN A 7 24.34 -7.96 -11.98
C GLN A 7 23.57 -7.53 -10.75
N VAL A 8 22.94 -8.49 -10.07
CA VAL A 8 22.12 -8.23 -8.88
C VAL A 8 22.59 -9.09 -7.72
N ALA A 9 22.63 -8.49 -6.53
CA ALA A 9 22.88 -9.20 -5.29
C ALA A 9 21.66 -9.05 -4.38
N THR A 10 21.04 -10.16 -3.99
CA THR A 10 19.92 -10.13 -3.05
C THR A 10 20.43 -9.83 -1.64
N LYS A 11 19.87 -8.81 -0.99
CA LYS A 11 20.07 -8.55 0.44
C LYS A 11 18.89 -9.10 1.23
N THR A 12 19.10 -10.18 1.95
CA THR A 12 18.09 -10.82 2.82
C THR A 12 18.21 -10.33 4.27
N GLY A 13 17.19 -10.57 5.10
CA GLY A 13 17.23 -10.19 6.51
C GLY A 13 16.84 -8.74 6.80
N LEU A 14 16.47 -7.97 5.77
CA LEU A 14 15.86 -6.66 5.92
C LEU A 14 14.37 -6.83 6.27
N GLY A 15 14.10 -6.97 7.57
CA GLY A 15 12.75 -7.14 8.10
C GLY A 15 12.13 -5.81 8.49
N GLY A 16 11.10 -5.37 7.77
CA GLY A 16 10.27 -4.22 8.15
C GLY A 16 10.69 -2.89 7.54
N THR A 17 9.73 -1.98 7.43
CA THR A 17 9.82 -0.69 6.72
C THR A 17 11.05 0.13 7.10
N LYS A 18 11.30 0.35 8.40
CA LYS A 18 12.37 1.27 8.81
C LYS A 18 13.75 0.69 8.50
N ILE A 19 13.93 -0.62 8.66
CA ILE A 19 15.20 -1.30 8.34
C ILE A 19 15.47 -1.22 6.83
N CYS A 20 14.47 -1.48 5.98
CA CYS A 20 14.64 -1.34 4.53
C CYS A 20 14.92 0.12 4.13
N PHE A 21 14.22 1.07 4.71
CA PHE A 21 14.39 2.49 4.41
C PHE A 21 15.77 3.01 4.84
N ASP A 22 16.23 2.65 6.03
CA ASP A 22 17.57 3.02 6.51
C ASP A 22 18.66 2.36 5.67
N ALA A 23 18.48 1.10 5.25
CA ALA A 23 19.40 0.44 4.33
C ALA A 23 19.48 1.17 2.98
N LEU A 24 18.34 1.65 2.47
CA LEU A 24 18.30 2.42 1.22
C LEU A 24 19.00 3.79 1.35
N VAL A 25 18.75 4.51 2.44
CA VAL A 25 19.34 5.85 2.68
C VAL A 25 20.85 5.78 2.97
N ASN A 26 21.34 4.66 3.50
CA ASN A 26 22.76 4.44 3.81
C ASN A 26 23.50 3.62 2.72
N ASP A 27 22.98 3.59 1.48
CA ASP A 27 23.61 2.93 0.32
C ASP A 27 23.89 1.41 0.52
N GLN A 28 23.14 0.74 1.38
CA GLN A 28 23.27 -0.71 1.61
C GLN A 28 22.42 -1.54 0.64
N ILE A 29 21.38 -0.93 0.06
CA ILE A 29 20.56 -1.45 -1.03
C ILE A 29 20.27 -0.35 -2.06
N ASP A 30 20.09 -0.73 -3.32
CA ASP A 30 19.80 0.23 -4.40
C ASP A 30 18.29 0.48 -4.59
N PHE A 31 17.45 -0.53 -4.31
CA PHE A 31 15.99 -0.42 -4.42
C PHE A 31 15.27 -1.51 -3.62
N TYR A 32 14.03 -1.24 -3.25
CA TYR A 32 13.11 -2.23 -2.66
C TYR A 32 11.64 -1.84 -2.93
N PRO A 33 10.68 -2.77 -2.86
CA PRO A 33 9.26 -2.44 -2.95
C PRO A 33 8.75 -1.83 -1.64
N GLU A 34 8.08 -0.69 -1.72
CA GLU A 34 7.41 -0.05 -0.59
C GLU A 34 5.95 0.31 -0.96
N TYR A 35 5.08 0.34 0.05
CA TYR A 35 3.69 0.73 -0.09
C TYR A 35 3.53 2.24 0.08
N THR A 36 2.74 2.86 -0.79
CA THR A 36 2.49 4.31 -0.75
C THR A 36 1.89 4.76 0.58
N GLY A 37 0.98 3.98 1.17
CA GLY A 37 0.42 4.24 2.50
C GLY A 37 1.47 4.21 3.61
N THR A 38 2.41 3.27 3.56
CA THR A 38 3.55 3.20 4.48
C THR A 38 4.50 4.39 4.28
N GLY A 39 4.83 4.71 3.03
CA GLY A 39 5.62 5.89 2.68
C GLY A 39 5.02 7.18 3.25
N LEU A 40 3.69 7.33 3.17
CA LEU A 40 2.97 8.47 3.72
C LEU A 40 2.99 8.48 5.27
N LEU A 41 2.51 7.41 5.89
CA LEU A 41 2.15 7.39 7.32
C LEU A 41 3.32 7.04 8.24
N VAL A 42 4.32 6.30 7.75
CA VAL A 42 5.44 5.81 8.55
C VAL A 42 6.72 6.59 8.25
N LEU A 43 6.97 6.90 6.98
CA LEU A 43 8.25 7.50 6.57
C LEU A 43 8.19 9.03 6.48
N LEU A 44 7.18 9.60 5.80
CA LEU A 44 7.05 11.05 5.65
C LEU A 44 6.37 11.74 6.83
N LYS A 45 5.38 11.08 7.45
CA LYS A 45 4.60 11.57 8.60
C LYS A 45 4.20 13.05 8.47
N PRO A 46 3.49 13.46 7.40
CA PRO A 46 2.99 14.82 7.33
C PRO A 46 1.92 15.07 8.39
N ASN A 47 1.40 16.30 8.45
CA ASN A 47 0.27 16.63 9.31
C ASN A 47 -0.86 15.59 9.18
N ALA A 48 -1.43 15.16 10.31
CA ALA A 48 -2.37 14.05 10.38
C ALA A 48 -3.66 14.30 9.59
N ASP A 49 -4.21 15.51 9.63
CA ASP A 49 -5.42 15.86 8.89
C ASP A 49 -5.17 15.83 7.38
N PHE A 50 -4.00 16.34 6.95
CA PHE A 50 -3.57 16.25 5.57
C PHE A 50 -3.37 14.80 5.12
N ALA A 51 -2.66 13.99 5.92
CA ALA A 51 -2.42 12.58 5.63
C ALA A 51 -3.76 11.83 5.45
N LYS A 52 -4.70 12.03 6.38
CA LYS A 52 -6.03 11.43 6.33
C LYS A 52 -6.82 11.83 5.08
N LYS A 53 -6.71 13.10 4.66
CA LYS A 53 -7.40 13.62 3.48
C LYS A 53 -6.95 12.92 2.19
N ILE A 54 -5.66 12.61 2.06
CA ILE A 54 -5.12 12.03 0.82
C ILE A 54 -5.02 10.50 0.84
N ALA A 55 -4.94 9.87 2.02
CA ALA A 55 -4.70 8.43 2.16
C ALA A 55 -5.76 7.52 1.48
N HIS A 56 -6.97 8.03 1.28
CA HIS A 56 -8.05 7.30 0.59
C HIS A 56 -7.99 7.40 -0.94
N ASP A 57 -7.10 8.23 -1.48
CA ASP A 57 -6.92 8.45 -2.92
C ASP A 57 -5.53 7.96 -3.32
N LYS A 58 -5.50 6.87 -4.10
CA LYS A 58 -4.26 6.20 -4.49
C LYS A 58 -3.32 7.11 -5.27
N ASP A 59 -3.85 7.97 -6.13
CA ASP A 59 -3.06 8.78 -7.05
C ASP A 59 -2.52 10.01 -6.33
N LYS A 60 -3.34 10.64 -5.47
CA LYS A 60 -2.86 11.72 -4.60
C LYS A 60 -1.81 11.23 -3.61
N THR A 61 -2.03 10.06 -3.00
CA THR A 61 -1.05 9.46 -2.07
C THR A 61 0.26 9.19 -2.80
N TYR A 62 0.22 8.52 -3.95
CA TYR A 62 1.42 8.22 -4.74
C TYR A 62 2.18 9.49 -5.14
N ASN A 63 1.48 10.48 -5.71
CA ASN A 63 2.13 11.71 -6.17
C ASN A 63 2.77 12.48 -5.02
N TYR A 64 2.07 12.65 -3.90
CA TYR A 64 2.63 13.30 -2.72
C TYR A 64 3.87 12.57 -2.19
N VAL A 65 3.78 11.24 -2.05
CA VAL A 65 4.90 10.43 -1.56
C VAL A 65 6.10 10.52 -2.49
N LYS A 66 5.90 10.34 -3.79
CA LYS A 66 6.95 10.46 -4.81
C LYS A 66 7.64 11.82 -4.75
N ASP A 67 6.87 12.90 -4.70
CA ASP A 67 7.39 14.26 -4.75
C ASP A 67 8.11 14.66 -3.45
N GLU A 68 7.67 14.17 -2.30
CA GLU A 68 8.33 14.46 -1.03
C GLU A 68 9.58 13.58 -0.80
N PHE A 69 9.58 12.33 -1.27
CA PHE A 69 10.77 11.48 -1.17
C PHE A 69 11.94 12.00 -1.98
N ILE A 70 11.69 12.49 -3.21
CA ILE A 70 12.76 13.07 -4.01
C ILE A 70 13.33 14.34 -3.37
N LYS A 71 12.47 15.20 -2.79
CA LYS A 71 12.90 16.43 -2.12
C LYS A 71 13.67 16.18 -0.82
N LYS A 72 13.21 15.23 0.00
CA LYS A 72 13.76 15.02 1.35
C LYS A 72 14.93 14.04 1.39
N PHE A 73 14.91 13.05 0.50
CA PHE A 73 15.86 11.92 0.55
C PHE A 73 16.61 11.71 -0.76
N GLY A 74 16.28 12.42 -1.85
CA GLY A 74 16.85 12.15 -3.17
C GLY A 74 16.39 10.81 -3.76
N ILE A 75 15.34 10.19 -3.20
CA ILE A 75 14.88 8.85 -3.59
C ILE A 75 13.71 8.96 -4.57
N LYS A 76 13.81 8.23 -5.68
CA LYS A 76 12.78 8.18 -6.72
C LYS A 76 11.83 7.00 -6.52
N TRP A 77 10.53 7.28 -6.47
CA TRP A 77 9.49 6.25 -6.59
C TRP A 77 9.22 5.94 -8.07
N LEU A 78 9.23 4.66 -8.42
CA LEU A 78 8.90 4.16 -9.76
C LEU A 78 7.39 3.96 -9.94
N THR A 79 6.98 3.52 -11.13
CA THR A 79 5.58 3.18 -11.43
C THR A 79 5.07 2.10 -10.47
N PRO A 80 3.90 2.28 -9.83
CA PRO A 80 3.33 1.26 -8.96
C PRO A 80 3.03 -0.06 -9.69
N ILE A 81 3.18 -1.17 -8.98
CA ILE A 81 2.94 -2.54 -9.51
C ILE A 81 1.46 -2.77 -9.88
N GLY A 82 0.54 -1.98 -9.32
CA GLY A 82 -0.87 -1.97 -9.74
C GLY A 82 -1.84 -2.74 -8.85
N PHE A 83 -1.44 -3.11 -7.63
CA PHE A 83 -2.34 -3.73 -6.64
C PHE A 83 -2.50 -2.86 -5.39
N ASN A 84 -3.62 -3.03 -4.70
CA ASN A 84 -3.88 -2.39 -3.41
C ASN A 84 -3.84 -3.45 -2.30
N ASN A 85 -2.83 -3.37 -1.43
CA ASN A 85 -2.67 -4.25 -0.27
C ASN A 85 -3.15 -3.55 1.00
N SER A 86 -4.46 -3.32 1.07
CA SER A 86 -5.11 -2.73 2.24
C SER A 86 -5.90 -3.80 3.00
N TYR A 87 -6.29 -3.49 4.24
CA TYR A 87 -7.19 -4.35 5.01
C TYR A 87 -8.50 -4.57 4.25
N ALA A 88 -8.92 -5.83 4.20
CA ALA A 88 -10.15 -6.26 3.55
C ALA A 88 -10.86 -7.33 4.37
N LEU A 89 -12.17 -7.45 4.18
CA LEU A 89 -12.96 -8.59 4.64
C LEU A 89 -13.01 -9.63 3.52
N MET A 90 -12.87 -10.90 3.86
CA MET A 90 -12.92 -12.00 2.90
C MET A 90 -14.13 -12.89 3.15
N MET A 91 -14.79 -13.32 2.08
CA MET A 91 -15.90 -14.27 2.11
C MET A 91 -15.62 -15.48 1.22
N ARG A 92 -16.21 -16.62 1.54
CA ARG A 92 -16.23 -17.77 0.63
C ARG A 92 -16.95 -17.38 -0.66
N ARG A 93 -16.33 -17.70 -1.80
CA ARG A 93 -16.85 -17.35 -3.14
C ARG A 93 -18.30 -17.79 -3.37
N LYS A 94 -18.64 -19.02 -2.95
CA LYS A 94 -20.01 -19.56 -3.07
C LYS A 94 -21.02 -18.68 -2.33
N GLN A 95 -20.71 -18.33 -1.07
CA GLN A 95 -21.58 -17.53 -0.22
C GLN A 95 -21.70 -16.07 -0.70
N SER A 96 -20.60 -15.46 -1.15
CA SER A 96 -20.64 -14.10 -1.73
C SER A 96 -21.57 -14.04 -2.95
N LYS A 97 -21.56 -15.07 -3.82
CA LYS A 97 -22.47 -15.17 -4.96
C LYS A 97 -23.92 -15.39 -4.56
N GLU A 98 -24.18 -16.32 -3.63
CA GLU A 98 -25.53 -16.63 -3.16
C GLU A 98 -26.20 -15.43 -2.48
N LEU A 99 -25.43 -14.62 -1.75
CA LEU A 99 -25.95 -13.47 -1.00
C LEU A 99 -25.84 -12.14 -1.79
N GLY A 100 -25.21 -12.14 -2.96
CA GLY A 100 -24.98 -10.93 -3.75
C GLY A 100 -24.05 -9.90 -3.09
N VAL A 101 -23.10 -10.35 -2.25
CA VAL A 101 -22.21 -9.47 -1.47
C VAL A 101 -20.82 -9.42 -2.12
N TYR A 102 -20.47 -8.27 -2.71
CA TYR A 102 -19.17 -8.02 -3.36
C TYR A 102 -18.39 -6.83 -2.77
N SER A 103 -19.05 -6.03 -1.92
CA SER A 103 -18.46 -4.90 -1.22
C SER A 103 -18.85 -4.90 0.27
N ILE A 104 -18.15 -4.10 1.08
CA ILE A 104 -18.51 -3.88 2.49
C ILE A 104 -19.90 -3.22 2.57
N THR A 105 -20.26 -2.37 1.61
CA THR A 105 -21.58 -1.75 1.51
C THR A 105 -22.66 -2.81 1.26
N ASP A 106 -22.42 -3.76 0.36
CA ASP A 106 -23.36 -4.84 0.07
C ASP A 106 -23.55 -5.72 1.31
N LEU A 107 -22.47 -6.01 2.04
CA LEU A 107 -22.53 -6.79 3.28
C LEU A 107 -23.38 -6.07 4.32
N LYS A 108 -23.20 -4.76 4.49
CA LYS A 108 -24.01 -3.95 5.40
C LYS A 108 -25.49 -3.99 5.00
N GLN A 109 -25.81 -3.76 3.73
CA GLN A 109 -27.18 -3.78 3.22
C GLN A 109 -27.85 -5.15 3.43
N TYR A 110 -27.12 -6.24 3.19
CA TYR A 110 -27.60 -7.60 3.45
C TYR A 110 -27.98 -7.79 4.92
N LEU A 111 -27.16 -7.32 5.86
CA LEU A 111 -27.43 -7.44 7.30
C LEU A 111 -28.62 -6.57 7.73
N ASP A 112 -28.69 -5.33 7.26
CA ASP A 112 -29.77 -4.39 7.58
C ASP A 112 -31.13 -4.95 7.11
N ASN A 113 -31.20 -5.49 5.89
CA ASN A 113 -32.43 -6.08 5.34
C ASN A 113 -32.86 -7.36 6.07
N ASN A 114 -31.93 -8.20 6.52
CA ASN A 114 -32.26 -9.40 7.30
C ASN A 114 -32.71 -9.08 8.72
N ASN A 115 -32.19 -8.00 9.32
CA ASN A 115 -32.60 -7.57 10.66
C ASN A 115 -33.99 -6.93 10.68
N ASN A 116 -34.41 -6.28 9.59
CA ASN A 116 -35.75 -5.69 9.45
C ASN A 116 -36.85 -6.72 9.11
N ASN A 117 -36.47 -7.96 8.79
CA ASN A 117 -37.38 -9.08 8.50
C ASN A 117 -37.54 -10.04 9.70
N LYS A 118 -37.02 -9.67 10.88
CA LYS A 118 -37.24 -10.33 12.17
C LYS A 118 -38.11 -9.46 13.06
#